data_AF-A0A2S6RD16-F1
#
_entry.id   AF-A0A2S6RD16-F1
#
_cell.length_a   1.000
_cell.length_b   1.000
_cell.length_c   1.000
_cell.angle_alpha   90.00
_cell.angle_beta   90.00
_cell.angle_gamma   90.00
#
_symmetry.space_group_name_H-M   'P 1'
#
loop_
_entity.id
_entity.type
_entity.pdbx_description
1 polymer ?
#
loop_
_entity_poly.entity_id
_entity_poly.type
_entity_poly.pdbx_seq_one_letter_code
_entity_poly.pdbx_strand_id
1 'polypeptide(L)' 'MRSRKIFNHEIVEKAWCDKTDFDDIYYTDNLKEDDVKKILKKNLKRKSYIVWRKRISKVKANKKF' A
#
# COMPACT_ATOMS: atom_id res chain seq x y z
N MET A 1 -18.05 -19.69 -2.32
CA MET A 1 -17.41 -18.38 -2.07
C MET A 1 -16.00 -18.63 -1.54
N ARG A 2 -14.95 -18.29 -2.30
CA ARG A 2 -13.57 -18.48 -1.84
C ARG A 2 -13.27 -17.39 -0.81
N SER A 3 -13.16 -17.74 0.47
CA SER A 3 -12.46 -16.92 1.46
C SER A 3 -11.03 -16.77 0.97
N ARG A 4 -10.73 -15.66 0.30
CA ARG A 4 -9.39 -15.35 -0.16
C ARG A 4 -8.58 -15.02 1.09
N LYS A 5 -7.71 -15.93 1.50
CA LYS A 5 -6.73 -15.68 2.56
C LYS A 5 -5.74 -14.69 1.96
N ILE A 6 -5.82 -13.42 2.34
CA ILE A 6 -4.93 -12.38 1.82
C ILE A 6 -3.55 -12.60 2.43
N PHE A 7 -2.54 -12.76 1.59
CA PHE A 7 -1.17 -12.87 2.06
C PHE A 7 -0.51 -11.49 2.17
N ASN A 8 0.35 -11.31 3.18
CA ASN A 8 1.06 -10.05 3.42
C ASN A 8 1.88 -9.58 2.22
N HIS A 9 2.37 -10.49 1.38
CA HIS A 9 3.14 -10.15 0.18
C HIS A 9 2.26 -9.53 -0.91
N GLU A 10 1.02 -10.00 -1.11
CA GLU A 10 0.08 -9.43 -2.09
C GLU A 10 -0.20 -7.95 -1.80
N ILE A 11 -0.34 -7.61 -0.51
CA ILE A 11 -0.56 -6.22 -0.09
C ILE A 11 0.67 -5.36 -0.35
N VAL A 12 1.86 -5.91 -0.09
CA VAL A 12 3.12 -5.21 -0.37
C VAL A 12 3.26 -4.97 -1.87
N GLU A 13 2.92 -5.96 -2.71
CA GLU A 13 2.95 -5.84 -4.17
C GLU A 13 1.94 -4.81 -4.69
N LYS A 14 0.68 -4.88 -4.24
CA LYS A 14 -0.36 -3.89 -4.59
C LYS A 14 0.04 -2.48 -4.18
N ALA A 15 0.54 -2.30 -2.94
CA ALA A 15 0.93 -1.00 -2.44
C ALA A 15 2.25 -0.48 -3.05
N TRP A 16 3.05 -1.34 -3.66
CA TRP A 16 4.26 -0.95 -4.41
C TRP A 16 3.97 -0.66 -5.88
N CYS A 17 2.84 -1.12 -6.40
CA CYS A 17 2.35 -0.76 -7.72
C CYS A 17 1.93 0.71 -7.69
N ASP A 18 2.75 1.58 -8.29
CA ASP A 18 2.56 3.05 -8.36
C ASP A 18 1.21 3.47 -9.02
N LYS A 19 0.45 2.51 -9.57
CA LYS A 19 -0.85 2.70 -10.23
C LYS A 19 -2.05 2.37 -9.35
N THR A 20 -1.87 1.89 -8.12
CA THR A 20 -2.97 1.48 -7.24
C THR A 20 -3.22 2.57 -6.19
N ASP A 21 -4.37 3.24 -6.28
CA ASP A 21 -4.82 4.16 -5.23
C ASP A 21 -5.18 3.35 -3.96
N PHE A 22 -5.08 3.99 -2.79
CA PHE A 22 -5.46 3.34 -1.53
C PHE A 22 -6.94 2.95 -1.48
N ASP A 23 -7.77 3.59 -2.31
CA ASP A 23 -9.20 3.31 -2.43
C ASP A 23 -9.45 1.94 -3.09
N ASP A 24 -8.69 1.55 -4.10
CA ASP A 24 -8.76 0.21 -4.71
C ASP A 24 -8.39 -0.91 -3.73
N ILE A 25 -7.37 -0.66 -2.91
CA ILE A 25 -6.95 -1.59 -1.84
C ILE A 25 -8.05 -1.67 -0.78
N TYR A 26 -8.68 -0.55 -0.44
CA TYR A 26 -9.82 -0.55 0.46
C TYR A 26 -11.02 -1.31 -0.14
N TYR A 27 -11.32 -1.16 -1.43
CA TYR A 27 -12.44 -1.86 -2.06
C TYR A 27 -12.22 -3.37 -2.17
N THR A 28 -10.99 -3.81 -2.45
CA THR A 28 -10.67 -5.23 -2.65
C THR A 28 -10.32 -5.97 -1.36
N ASP A 29 -9.57 -5.33 -0.46
CA ASP A 29 -9.05 -5.96 0.76
C ASP A 29 -9.68 -5.37 2.04
N ASN A 30 -10.52 -4.34 1.94
CA ASN A 30 -11.15 -3.65 3.07
C ASN A 30 -10.12 -3.10 4.08
N LEU A 31 -8.97 -2.66 3.57
CA LEU A 31 -7.86 -2.12 4.35
C LEU A 31 -7.68 -0.63 4.09
N LYS A 32 -7.60 0.15 5.17
CA LYS A 32 -7.34 1.59 5.08
C LYS A 32 -5.86 1.84 4.82
N GLU A 33 -5.54 3.06 4.36
CA GLU A 33 -4.15 3.51 4.16
C GLU A 33 -3.29 3.27 5.43
N ASP A 34 -3.86 3.43 6.63
CA ASP A 34 -3.17 3.19 7.89
C ASP A 34 -2.82 1.71 8.14
N ASP A 35 -3.73 0.80 7.79
CA ASP A 35 -3.50 -0.64 7.92
C ASP A 35 -2.44 -1.13 6.93
N VAL A 36 -2.52 -0.66 5.68
CA VAL A 36 -1.50 -0.91 4.66
C VAL A 36 -0.13 -0.43 5.13
N LYS A 37 -0.05 0.78 5.72
CA LYS A 37 1.19 1.30 6.32
C LYS A 37 1.74 0.41 7.43
N LYS A 38 0.88 -0.12 8.31
CA LYS A 38 1.29 -1.03 9.39
C LYS A 38 1.84 -2.34 8.84
N ILE A 39 1.17 -2.90 7.83
CA ILE A 39 1.60 -4.14 7.16
C ILE A 39 2.94 -3.94 6.48
N LEU A 40 3.10 -2.88 5.69
CA LEU A 40 4.36 -2.54 5.05
C LEU A 40 5.48 -2.29 6.06
N LYS A 41 5.20 -1.57 7.16
CA LYS A 41 6.18 -1.30 8.21
C LYS A 41 6.64 -2.59 8.91
N LYS A 42 5.75 -3.58 9.05
CA LYS A 42 6.05 -4.87 9.68
C LYS A 42 6.77 -5.84 8.73
N ASN A 43 6.49 -5.78 7.43
CA ASN A 43 7.02 -6.72 6.44
C ASN A 43 8.26 -6.19 5.68
N LEU A 44 8.41 -4.87 5.49
CA LEU A 44 9.55 -4.28 4.79
C LEU A 44 10.70 -3.91 5.73
N LYS A 45 11.92 -3.96 5.20
CA LYS A 45 13.08 -3.33 5.83
C LYS A 45 12.89 -1.82 5.91
N ARG A 46 13.42 -1.21 6.98
CA ARG A 46 13.31 0.24 7.27
C ARG A 46 13.67 1.12 6.07
N LYS A 47 14.77 0.79 5.36
CA LYS A 47 15.20 1.53 4.15
C LYS A 47 14.15 1.48 3.03
N SER A 48 13.58 0.31 2.74
CA SER A 48 12.55 0.14 1.72
C SER A 48 11.26 0.90 2.07
N TYR A 49 10.86 0.89 3.35
CA TYR A 49 9.71 1.65 3.82
C TYR A 49 9.90 3.18 3.63
N ILE A 50 11.11 3.69 3.88
CA ILE A 50 11.44 5.11 3.66
C ILE A 50 11.32 5.47 2.17
N VAL A 51 11.81 4.62 1.27
CA VAL A 51 11.72 4.84 -0.18
C VAL A 51 10.27 4.91 -0.64
N TRP A 52 9.44 3.96 -0.20
CA TRP A 52 8.01 3.94 -0.50
C TRP A 52 7.28 5.20 -0.01
N ARG A 53 7.57 5.64 1.22
CA ARG A 53 7.01 6.88 1.77
C ARG A 53 7.35 8.11 0.92
N LYS A 54 8.59 8.19 0.41
CA LYS A 54 9.00 9.26 -0.50
C LYS A 54 8.21 9.24 -1.82
N ARG A 55 7.93 8.05 -2.37
CA ARG A 55 7.13 7.90 -3.61
C ARG A 55 5.69 8.38 -3.42
N ILE A 56 5.01 7.91 -2.38
CA ILE A 56 3.62 8.35 -2.09
C ILE A 56 3.53 9.85 -1.85
N SER A 57 4.51 10.44 -1.15
CA SER A 57 4.54 11.88 -0.94
C SER A 57 4.64 12.64 -2.26
N LYS A 58 5.37 12.13 -3.25
CA LYS A 58 5.45 12.70 -4.61
C LYS A 58 4.12 12.56 -5.36
N VAL A 59 3.48 11.39 -5.29
CA VAL A 59 2.17 11.16 -5.93
C VAL A 59 1.10 12.10 -5.36
N LYS A 60 1.03 12.26 -4.03
CA LYS A 60 0.11 13.20 -3.37
C LYS A 60 0.38 14.66 -3.75
N ALA A 61 1.64 15.03 -3.99
CA ALA A 61 1.99 16.38 -4.44
C ALA A 61 1.56 16.65 -5.89
N ASN A 62 1.62 15.65 -6.77
CA ASN A 62 1.20 15.76 -8.17
C ASN A 62 -0.34 15.80 -8.36
N LYS A 63 -1.13 15.35 -7.38
CA LYS A 63 -2.61 15.45 -7.41
C LYS A 63 -3.13 16.88 -7.15
N LYS A 64 -2.25 17.87 -7.00
CA LYS A 64 -2.57 19.30 -6.88
C LYS A 64 -2.36 20.02 -8.21
N PHE A 65 -3.26 19.84 -9.18
CA PHE A 65 -3.49 20.79 -10.28
C PHE A 65 -4.96 20.72 -10.68
#